data_AF-A0A7X9FTK3-F1
#
_entry.id   AF-A0A7X9FTK3-F1
#
_cell.length_a   1.000
_cell.length_b   1.000
_cell.length_c   1.000
_cell.angle_alpha   90.00
_cell.angle_beta   90.00
_cell.angle_gamma   90.00
#
_symmetry.space_group_name_H-M   'P 1'
#
loop_
_entity.id
_entity.type
_entity.pdbx_description
1 polymer ?
#
loop_
_entity_poly.entity_id
_entity_poly.type
_entity_poly.pdbx_seq_one_letter_code
_entity_poly.pdbx_strand_id
1 'polypeptide(L)'
;MKLFQVLTRYCFKVDVSALRGVYCWKSWEGSFIADIGFKTDTFIPLEAIPPHLILLVILHEDQFFFTHGVLNWTELRRLIYDFLLRKAPLMGGSSITQQLAKFLFTSRERSISRKIREIIIAYGLEEEFSKEEILALYLNTVGLGRDIFGIHQASERYFKKTVSELSVDESMFICSLIRQPTKRQRFAMKPGNAHRFDYEMSFLKYFDFFRISLIRFSIDSLINPHLIKLDQLLSFLKDRKELKESAAKISKIEHISIETRAMIHLDKLHSMISSMADNSSK
;
A
#
# COMPACT_ATOMS: atom_id res chain seq x y z
N MET A 1 20.16 18.93 -12.17
CA MET A 1 19.85 17.51 -11.88
C MET A 1 20.02 17.30 -10.39
N LYS A 2 19.07 16.66 -9.70
CA LYS A 2 19.12 16.48 -8.24
C LYS A 2 20.16 15.39 -7.87
N LEU A 3 20.69 15.43 -6.64
CA LEU A 3 21.86 14.65 -6.24
C LEU A 3 21.63 13.14 -6.37
N PHE A 4 20.48 12.64 -5.90
CA PHE A 4 20.23 11.21 -5.93
C PHE A 4 19.93 10.71 -7.34
N GLN A 5 19.35 11.52 -8.22
CA GLN A 5 19.24 11.21 -9.66
C GLN A 5 20.61 11.04 -10.35
N VAL A 6 21.61 11.84 -9.96
CA VAL A 6 23.00 11.65 -10.43
C VAL A 6 23.52 10.30 -9.93
N LEU A 7 23.38 10.02 -8.64
CA LEU A 7 23.88 8.78 -8.04
C LEU A 7 23.22 7.53 -8.64
N THR A 8 21.90 7.53 -8.84
CA THR A 8 21.21 6.40 -9.47
C THR A 8 21.69 6.16 -10.90
N ARG A 9 21.83 7.22 -11.69
CA ARG A 9 22.25 7.11 -13.08
C ARG A 9 23.69 6.65 -13.23
N TYR A 10 24.62 7.26 -12.49
CA TYR A 10 26.05 7.00 -12.68
C TYR A 10 26.57 5.82 -11.85
N CYS A 11 26.14 5.66 -10.61
CA CYS A 11 26.61 4.56 -9.77
C CYS A 11 25.86 3.25 -10.06
N PHE A 12 24.59 3.33 -10.45
CA PHE A 12 23.73 2.15 -10.59
C PHE A 12 23.20 1.90 -11.99
N LYS A 13 23.46 2.79 -12.96
CA LYS A 13 22.90 2.72 -14.32
C LYS A 13 21.36 2.65 -14.32
N VAL A 14 20.74 3.29 -13.34
CA VAL A 14 19.29 3.36 -13.17
C VAL A 14 18.83 4.78 -13.48
N ASP A 15 18.04 4.93 -14.54
CA ASP A 15 17.37 6.19 -14.86
C ASP A 15 15.90 6.12 -14.40
N VAL A 16 15.63 6.64 -13.20
CA VAL A 16 14.28 6.65 -12.63
C VAL A 16 13.32 7.54 -13.44
N SER A 17 13.83 8.56 -14.13
CA SER A 17 13.00 9.47 -14.94
C SER A 17 12.38 8.78 -16.15
N ALA A 18 12.96 7.67 -16.60
CA ALA A 18 12.42 6.87 -17.69
C ALA A 18 11.04 6.29 -17.38
N LEU A 19 10.66 6.15 -16.10
CA LEU A 19 9.31 5.73 -15.69
C LEU A 19 8.23 6.74 -16.08
N ARG A 20 8.56 8.01 -16.37
CA ARG A 20 7.63 9.00 -16.96
C ARG A 20 7.08 8.58 -18.32
N GLY A 21 7.80 7.71 -19.03
CA GLY A 21 7.42 7.18 -20.33
C GLY A 21 7.00 5.72 -20.27
N VAL A 22 7.42 4.97 -21.28
CA VAL A 22 7.41 3.51 -21.28
C VAL A 22 8.81 3.03 -20.92
N TYR A 23 8.89 2.24 -19.85
CA TYR A 23 10.12 1.68 -19.32
C TYR A 23 10.09 0.16 -19.47
N CYS A 24 11.04 -0.37 -20.25
CA CYS A 24 11.23 -1.80 -20.44
C CYS A 24 11.84 -2.41 -19.17
N TRP A 25 11.00 -3.02 -18.34
CA TRP A 25 11.44 -3.64 -17.10
C TRP A 25 12.01 -5.03 -17.37
N LYS A 26 13.28 -5.19 -17.00
CA LYS A 26 14.04 -6.43 -17.14
C LYS A 26 14.44 -6.96 -15.77
N SER A 27 14.57 -8.27 -15.69
CA SER A 27 15.15 -8.93 -14.53
C SER A 27 16.63 -8.55 -14.38
N TRP A 28 17.19 -8.92 -13.23
CA TRP A 28 18.63 -8.74 -12.99
C TRP A 28 19.50 -9.56 -13.98
N GLU A 29 18.95 -10.61 -14.58
CA GLU A 29 19.61 -11.44 -15.60
C GLU A 29 19.42 -10.87 -17.01
N GLY A 30 18.72 -9.74 -17.15
CA GLY A 30 18.47 -9.07 -18.42
C GLY A 30 17.27 -9.62 -19.19
N SER A 31 16.58 -10.64 -18.68
CA SER A 31 15.34 -11.15 -19.29
C SER A 31 14.22 -10.13 -19.17
N PHE A 32 13.45 -9.97 -20.24
CA PHE A 32 12.28 -9.10 -20.25
C PHE A 32 11.22 -9.59 -19.24
N ILE A 33 10.63 -8.67 -18.50
CA ILE A 33 9.53 -8.95 -17.58
C ILE A 33 8.24 -8.32 -18.09
N ALA A 34 8.22 -6.99 -18.22
CA ALA A 34 7.06 -6.22 -18.66
C ALA A 34 7.46 -4.82 -19.10
N ASP A 35 6.61 -4.16 -19.87
CA ASP A 35 6.67 -2.70 -20.02
C ASP A 35 5.88 -2.05 -18.88
N ILE A 36 6.47 -1.05 -18.22
CA ILE A 36 5.87 -0.30 -17.11
C ILE A 36 6.07 1.21 -17.32
N GLY A 37 5.46 2.03 -16.46
CA GLY A 37 5.61 3.48 -16.48
C GLY A 37 4.31 4.19 -16.82
N PHE A 38 4.30 5.53 -16.77
CA PHE A 38 3.07 6.32 -16.89
C PHE A 38 2.43 6.31 -18.29
N LYS A 39 3.17 5.87 -19.32
CA LYS A 39 2.67 5.84 -20.71
C LYS A 39 2.38 4.43 -21.23
N THR A 40 2.34 3.42 -20.37
CA THR A 40 1.96 2.06 -20.79
C THR A 40 0.45 1.88 -20.80
N ASP A 41 -0.07 1.09 -21.74
CA ASP A 41 -1.52 0.83 -21.87
C ASP A 41 -2.15 0.16 -20.64
N THR A 42 -1.33 -0.55 -19.86
CA THR A 42 -1.75 -1.24 -18.63
C THR A 42 -1.67 -0.35 -17.38
N PHE A 43 -1.19 0.89 -17.51
CA PHE A 43 -1.04 1.80 -16.38
C PHE A 43 -2.41 2.31 -15.93
N ILE A 44 -2.73 2.10 -14.66
CA ILE A 44 -3.96 2.60 -14.04
C ILE A 44 -3.62 3.84 -13.21
N PRO A 45 -4.15 5.02 -13.55
CA PRO A 45 -3.93 6.22 -12.76
C PRO A 45 -4.58 6.08 -11.38
N LEU A 46 -4.04 6.77 -10.37
CA LEU A 46 -4.45 6.61 -8.98
C LEU A 46 -5.96 6.89 -8.77
N GLU A 47 -6.50 7.81 -9.55
CA GLU A 47 -7.90 8.25 -9.53
C GLU A 47 -8.88 7.16 -9.99
N ALA A 48 -8.41 6.25 -10.86
CA ALA A 48 -9.18 5.11 -11.37
C ALA A 48 -9.14 3.89 -10.45
N ILE A 49 -8.32 3.94 -9.39
CA ILE A 49 -8.22 2.87 -8.40
C ILE A 49 -9.27 3.10 -7.31
N PRO A 50 -9.98 2.04 -6.85
CA PRO A 50 -10.90 2.16 -5.75
C PRO A 50 -10.20 2.70 -4.49
N PRO A 51 -10.74 3.74 -3.84
CA PRO A 51 -10.12 4.36 -2.67
C PRO A 51 -9.86 3.41 -1.52
N HIS A 52 -10.77 2.44 -1.35
CA HIS A 52 -10.65 1.45 -0.29
C HIS A 52 -9.41 0.58 -0.51
N LEU A 53 -9.04 0.26 -1.75
CA LEU A 53 -7.80 -0.46 -2.07
C LEU A 53 -6.57 0.38 -1.72
N ILE A 54 -6.56 1.65 -2.12
CA ILE A 54 -5.46 2.59 -1.81
C ILE A 54 -5.28 2.70 -0.29
N LEU A 55 -6.37 2.91 0.45
CA LEU A 55 -6.35 3.01 1.90
C LEU A 55 -5.84 1.73 2.56
N LEU A 56 -6.30 0.57 2.09
CA LEU A 56 -5.85 -0.74 2.57
C LEU A 56 -4.34 -0.90 2.39
N VAL A 57 -3.81 -0.57 1.21
CA VAL A 57 -2.38 -0.67 0.93
C VAL A 57 -1.57 0.27 1.80
N ILE A 58 -1.98 1.54 1.95
CA ILE A 58 -1.26 2.50 2.80
C ILE A 58 -1.25 2.02 4.26
N LEU A 59 -2.41 1.69 4.83
CA LEU A 59 -2.50 1.27 6.24
C LEU A 59 -1.75 -0.03 6.52
N HIS A 60 -1.64 -0.90 5.52
CA HIS A 60 -1.00 -2.19 5.68
C HIS A 60 0.51 -2.18 5.41
N GLU A 61 0.96 -1.42 4.43
CA GLU A 61 2.36 -1.38 4.00
C GLU A 61 3.14 -0.22 4.61
N ASP A 62 2.55 0.98 4.70
CA ASP A 62 3.25 2.18 5.11
C ASP A 62 2.28 3.29 5.58
N GLN A 63 1.80 3.19 6.82
CA GLN A 63 0.71 4.01 7.36
C GLN A 63 0.99 5.53 7.37
N PHE A 64 2.26 5.93 7.30
CA PHE A 64 2.70 7.32 7.32
C PHE A 64 3.28 7.75 5.96
N PHE A 65 3.02 7.01 4.89
CA PHE A 65 3.67 7.16 3.59
C PHE A 65 3.74 8.60 3.07
N PHE A 66 2.68 9.38 3.24
CA PHE A 66 2.58 10.77 2.78
C PHE A 66 3.34 11.78 3.66
N THR A 67 3.84 11.36 4.82
CA THR A 67 4.32 12.30 5.85
C THR A 67 5.79 12.10 6.20
N HIS A 68 6.39 10.98 5.80
CA HIS A 68 7.84 10.79 5.82
C HIS A 68 8.44 10.76 4.41
N GLY A 69 9.75 11.01 4.31
CA GLY A 69 10.52 10.77 3.08
C GLY A 69 10.86 9.29 2.90
N VAL A 70 11.93 8.97 2.18
CA VAL A 70 12.33 7.57 1.93
C VAL A 70 12.43 6.70 3.19
N LEU A 71 12.87 7.27 4.32
CA LEU A 71 12.99 6.58 5.60
C LEU A 71 11.87 7.01 6.56
N ASN A 72 11.09 6.03 7.02
CA ASN A 72 10.13 6.23 8.09
C ASN A 72 10.84 6.11 9.45
N TRP A 73 11.37 7.23 9.94
CA TRP A 73 12.11 7.27 11.21
C TRP A 73 11.24 6.91 12.42
N THR A 74 9.95 7.22 12.38
CA THR A 74 8.99 6.89 13.44
C THR A 74 8.85 5.38 13.56
N GLU A 75 8.60 4.68 12.46
CA GLU A 75 8.51 3.22 12.44
C GLU A 75 9.86 2.56 12.73
N LEU A 76 10.98 3.12 12.24
CA LEU A 76 12.30 2.59 12.54
C LEU A 76 12.61 2.64 14.05
N ARG A 77 12.35 3.77 14.72
CA ARG A 77 12.54 3.91 16.17
C ARG A 77 11.66 2.92 16.94
N ARG A 78 10.40 2.76 16.52
CA ARG A 78 9.49 1.78 17.13
C ARG A 78 10.00 0.35 16.97
N LEU A 79 10.44 -0.03 15.78
CA LEU A 79 10.98 -1.37 15.51
C LEU A 79 12.24 -1.65 16.34
N ILE A 80 13.12 -0.65 16.51
CA ILE A 80 14.29 -0.76 17.39
C ILE A 80 13.86 -0.94 18.85
N TYR A 81 12.89 -0.15 19.32
CA TYR A 81 12.35 -0.29 20.67
C TYR A 81 11.73 -1.67 20.92
N ASP A 82 10.90 -2.16 19.99
CA ASP A 82 10.28 -3.48 20.06
C ASP A 82 11.31 -4.62 20.02
N PHE A 83 12.38 -4.46 19.23
CA PHE A 83 13.48 -5.43 19.20
C PHE A 83 14.24 -5.47 20.53
N LEU A 84 14.63 -4.31 21.07
CA LEU A 84 15.43 -4.23 22.28
C LEU A 84 14.66 -4.65 23.54
N LEU A 85 13.40 -4.24 23.66
CA LEU A 85 12.62 -4.45 24.89
C LEU A 85 11.67 -5.62 24.83
N ARG A 86 11.12 -5.93 23.66
CA ARG A 86 10.13 -7.01 23.47
C ARG A 86 10.71 -8.23 22.78
N LYS A 87 12.00 -8.22 22.43
CA LYS A 87 12.69 -9.28 21.67
C LYS A 87 11.95 -9.64 20.37
N ALA A 88 11.21 -8.69 19.81
CA ALA A 88 10.48 -8.88 18.56
C ALA A 88 11.46 -8.84 17.38
N PRO A 89 11.23 -9.60 16.30
CA PRO A 89 12.10 -9.56 15.13
C PRO A 89 12.03 -8.19 14.43
N LEU A 90 13.18 -7.66 13.99
CA LEU A 90 13.27 -6.44 13.17
C LEU A 90 12.72 -6.71 11.75
N MET A 91 11.40 -6.63 11.59
CA MET A 91 10.73 -6.86 10.31
C MET A 91 9.70 -5.76 10.01
N GLY A 92 9.56 -5.38 8.73
CA GLY A 92 8.46 -4.54 8.28
C GLY A 92 8.64 -3.03 8.40
N GLY A 93 9.87 -2.51 8.26
CA GLY A 93 10.16 -1.07 8.30
C GLY A 93 10.49 -0.41 6.95
N SER A 94 10.24 -1.09 5.82
CA SER A 94 10.48 -0.51 4.49
C SER A 94 9.29 0.34 4.06
N SER A 95 9.56 1.57 3.60
CA SER A 95 8.54 2.43 2.99
C SER A 95 8.07 1.90 1.63
N ILE A 96 6.89 2.34 1.17
CA ILE A 96 6.40 2.01 -0.18
C ILE A 96 7.42 2.40 -1.26
N THR A 97 8.07 3.57 -1.15
CA THR A 97 9.14 4.01 -2.06
C THR A 97 10.30 3.01 -2.09
N GLN A 98 10.74 2.53 -0.92
CA GLN A 98 11.80 1.52 -0.83
C GLN A 98 11.38 0.19 -1.44
N GLN A 99 10.13 -0.23 -1.22
CA GLN A 99 9.61 -1.44 -1.83
C GLN A 99 9.56 -1.33 -3.36
N LEU A 100 9.16 -0.19 -3.91
CA LEU A 100 9.18 0.10 -5.35
C LEU A 100 10.61 0.03 -5.91
N ALA A 101 11.57 0.73 -5.27
CA ALA A 101 12.97 0.71 -5.66
C ALA A 101 13.56 -0.72 -5.64
N LYS A 102 13.26 -1.47 -4.58
CA LYS A 102 13.67 -2.86 -4.43
C LYS A 102 13.16 -3.71 -5.58
N PHE A 103 11.89 -3.56 -5.91
CA PHE A 103 11.21 -4.41 -6.87
C PHE A 103 11.68 -4.16 -8.31
N LEU A 104 11.86 -2.90 -8.69
CA LEU A 104 12.22 -2.53 -10.05
C LEU A 104 13.72 -2.60 -10.34
N PHE A 105 14.57 -2.26 -9.37
CA PHE A 105 15.96 -1.90 -9.66
C PHE A 105 17.01 -2.63 -8.81
N THR A 106 16.61 -3.62 -8.02
CA THR A 106 17.55 -4.39 -7.19
C THR A 106 17.43 -5.91 -7.39
N SER A 107 18.50 -6.63 -7.09
CA SER A 107 18.52 -8.09 -7.13
C SER A 107 17.68 -8.70 -5.98
N ARG A 108 17.41 -10.01 -6.03
CA ARG A 108 16.68 -10.71 -4.95
C ARG A 108 17.54 -11.03 -3.73
N GLU A 109 18.86 -10.92 -3.85
CA GLU A 109 19.83 -11.33 -2.82
C GLU A 109 19.75 -10.43 -1.59
N ARG A 110 19.64 -11.01 -0.39
CA ARG A 110 19.57 -10.23 0.84
C ARG A 110 20.96 -9.82 1.32
N SER A 111 21.40 -8.62 0.95
CA SER A 111 22.64 -8.02 1.44
C SER A 111 22.47 -6.56 1.89
N ILE A 112 23.39 -6.08 2.73
CA ILE A 112 23.42 -4.68 3.19
C ILE A 112 23.67 -3.74 1.99
N SER A 113 24.57 -4.12 1.08
CA SER A 113 24.86 -3.36 -0.14
C SER A 113 23.61 -3.20 -1.01
N ARG A 114 22.80 -4.25 -1.16
CA ARG A 114 21.50 -4.16 -1.83
C ARG A 114 20.57 -3.18 -1.13
N LYS A 115 20.48 -3.22 0.21
CA LYS A 115 19.61 -2.32 0.97
C LYS A 115 20.05 -0.85 0.86
N ILE A 116 21.35 -0.57 0.82
CA ILE A 116 21.87 0.78 0.58
C ILE A 116 21.49 1.26 -0.82
N ARG A 117 21.66 0.41 -1.84
CA ARG A 117 21.23 0.70 -3.22
C ARG A 117 19.72 1.01 -3.29
N GLU A 118 18.89 0.19 -2.62
CA GLU A 118 17.44 0.40 -2.51
C GLU A 118 17.11 1.79 -1.94
N ILE A 119 17.80 2.21 -0.88
CA ILE A 119 17.59 3.52 -0.24
C ILE A 119 17.99 4.66 -1.18
N ILE A 120 19.15 4.58 -1.83
CA ILE A 120 19.63 5.63 -2.75
C ILE A 120 18.69 5.76 -3.95
N ILE A 121 18.22 4.65 -4.51
CA ILE A 121 17.25 4.66 -5.61
C ILE A 121 15.91 5.21 -5.16
N ALA A 122 15.44 4.88 -3.96
CA ALA A 122 14.23 5.45 -3.39
C ALA A 122 14.34 6.97 -3.23
N TYR A 123 15.51 7.51 -2.88
CA TYR A 123 15.71 8.97 -2.87
C TYR A 123 15.64 9.55 -4.29
N GLY A 124 16.22 8.89 -5.29
CA GLY A 124 16.07 9.30 -6.68
C GLY A 124 14.61 9.31 -7.14
N LEU A 125 13.80 8.35 -6.68
CA LEU A 125 12.36 8.30 -6.96
C LEU A 125 11.60 9.47 -6.31
N GLU A 126 11.83 9.76 -5.03
CA GLU A 126 11.18 10.91 -4.36
C GLU A 126 11.70 12.28 -4.84
N GLU A 127 12.88 12.31 -5.48
CA GLU A 127 13.36 13.50 -6.19
C GLU A 127 12.61 13.71 -7.52
N GLU A 128 12.19 12.65 -8.20
CA GLU A 128 11.58 12.70 -9.55
C GLU A 128 10.05 12.70 -9.54
N PHE A 129 9.44 12.04 -8.56
CA PHE A 129 8.01 11.77 -8.51
C PHE A 129 7.38 12.26 -7.20
N SER A 130 6.15 12.75 -7.29
CA SER A 130 5.30 13.02 -6.13
C SER A 130 4.93 11.72 -5.39
N LYS A 131 4.42 11.82 -4.16
CA LYS A 131 4.02 10.64 -3.37
C LYS A 131 2.88 9.89 -4.05
N GLU A 132 1.95 10.61 -4.65
CA GLU A 132 0.82 10.09 -5.43
C GLU A 132 1.31 9.30 -6.65
N GLU A 133 2.28 9.85 -7.39
CA GLU A 133 2.92 9.20 -8.52
C GLU A 133 3.69 7.93 -8.11
N ILE A 134 4.42 7.97 -6.98
CA ILE A 134 5.12 6.81 -6.43
C ILE A 134 4.13 5.72 -6.04
N LEU A 135 3.02 6.09 -5.40
CA LEU A 135 1.98 5.14 -5.02
C LEU A 135 1.32 4.51 -6.25
N ALA A 136 1.03 5.30 -7.28
CA ALA A 136 0.50 4.79 -8.54
C ALA A 136 1.49 3.82 -9.21
N LEU A 137 2.77 4.18 -9.33
CA LEU A 137 3.81 3.29 -9.85
C LEU A 137 3.91 2.01 -9.02
N TYR A 138 3.87 2.11 -7.69
CA TYR A 138 3.89 0.95 -6.80
C TYR A 138 2.71 0.02 -7.05
N LEU A 139 1.48 0.53 -7.05
CA LEU A 139 0.28 -0.28 -7.30
C LEU A 139 0.26 -0.91 -8.68
N ASN A 140 0.85 -0.26 -9.68
CA ASN A 140 0.95 -0.78 -11.05
C ASN A 140 2.09 -1.78 -11.26
N THR A 141 3.02 -1.91 -10.31
CA THR A 141 4.20 -2.76 -10.51
C THR A 141 4.35 -3.85 -9.45
N VAL A 142 3.81 -3.67 -8.24
CA VAL A 142 3.99 -4.59 -7.12
C VAL A 142 3.67 -6.04 -7.50
N GLY A 143 4.54 -6.97 -7.07
CA GLY A 143 4.34 -8.39 -7.32
C GLY A 143 3.19 -8.96 -6.49
N LEU A 144 2.15 -9.44 -7.16
CA LEU A 144 0.93 -10.02 -6.56
C LEU A 144 0.79 -11.52 -6.83
N GLY A 145 1.87 -12.16 -7.28
CA GLY A 145 1.95 -13.58 -7.58
C GLY A 145 3.16 -13.88 -8.46
N ARG A 146 3.39 -15.16 -8.74
CA ARG A 146 4.22 -15.60 -9.87
C ARG A 146 3.59 -15.05 -11.14
N ASP A 147 4.36 -14.23 -11.84
CA ASP A 147 4.03 -13.62 -13.13
C ASP A 147 2.73 -12.78 -13.12
N ILE A 148 2.41 -12.20 -11.95
CA ILE A 148 1.30 -11.25 -11.79
C ILE A 148 1.86 -9.98 -11.17
N PHE A 149 1.91 -8.91 -11.96
CA PHE A 149 2.49 -7.64 -11.60
C PHE A 149 1.47 -6.52 -11.72
N GLY A 150 1.34 -5.76 -10.64
CA GLY A 150 0.39 -4.66 -10.55
C GLY A 150 -1.06 -5.10 -10.39
N ILE A 151 -1.86 -4.16 -9.90
CA ILE A 151 -3.28 -4.39 -9.59
C ILE A 151 -4.13 -4.66 -10.84
N HIS A 152 -3.74 -4.14 -12.01
CA HIS A 152 -4.45 -4.38 -13.28
C HIS A 152 -4.45 -5.88 -13.63
N GLN A 153 -3.27 -6.50 -13.68
CA GLN A 153 -3.17 -7.93 -13.94
C GLN A 153 -3.81 -8.75 -12.81
N ALA A 154 -3.69 -8.31 -11.56
CA ALA A 154 -4.30 -9.02 -10.44
C ALA A 154 -5.83 -9.02 -10.52
N SER A 155 -6.47 -7.88 -10.83
CA SER A 155 -7.94 -7.79 -10.93
C SER A 155 -8.46 -8.70 -12.04
N GLU A 156 -7.81 -8.71 -13.20
CA GLU A 156 -8.19 -9.56 -14.31
C GLU A 156 -7.94 -11.05 -14.01
N ARG A 157 -6.81 -11.36 -13.39
CA ARG A 157 -6.38 -12.75 -13.20
C ARG A 157 -7.12 -13.47 -12.07
N TYR A 158 -7.40 -12.76 -10.97
CA TYR A 158 -8.06 -13.33 -9.80
C TYR A 158 -9.59 -13.18 -9.85
N PHE A 159 -10.09 -12.08 -10.41
CA PHE A 159 -11.52 -11.73 -10.30
C PHE A 159 -12.23 -11.53 -11.63
N LYS A 160 -11.51 -11.49 -12.74
CA LYS A 160 -12.07 -11.21 -14.09
C LYS A 160 -12.80 -9.86 -14.13
N LYS A 161 -12.24 -8.87 -13.44
CA LYS A 161 -12.80 -7.52 -13.28
C LYS A 161 -11.79 -6.45 -13.67
N THR A 162 -12.31 -5.28 -14.03
CA THR A 162 -11.52 -4.06 -14.07
C THR A 162 -11.15 -3.61 -12.66
N VAL A 163 -10.07 -2.83 -12.51
CA VAL A 163 -9.59 -2.38 -11.20
C VAL A 163 -10.66 -1.57 -10.46
N SER A 164 -11.44 -0.75 -11.16
CA SER A 164 -12.51 0.07 -10.59
C SER A 164 -13.67 -0.74 -10.01
N GLU A 165 -13.85 -2.00 -10.43
CA GLU A 165 -14.95 -2.87 -9.99
C GLU A 165 -14.59 -3.75 -8.78
N LEU A 166 -13.37 -3.64 -8.27
CA LEU A 166 -12.94 -4.41 -7.11
C LEU A 166 -13.77 -4.05 -5.89
N SER A 167 -14.31 -5.06 -5.23
CA SER A 167 -14.98 -4.90 -3.94
C SER A 167 -13.95 -4.70 -2.81
N VAL A 168 -14.42 -4.30 -1.63
CA VAL A 168 -13.58 -4.19 -0.43
C VAL A 168 -12.89 -5.51 -0.11
N ASP A 169 -13.59 -6.63 -0.20
CA ASP A 169 -13.05 -7.95 0.12
C ASP A 169 -11.98 -8.38 -0.88
N GLU A 170 -12.22 -8.10 -2.18
CA GLU A 170 -11.26 -8.37 -3.26
C GLU A 170 -10.00 -7.50 -3.12
N SER A 171 -10.17 -6.24 -2.74
CA SER A 171 -9.09 -5.31 -2.45
C SER A 171 -8.30 -5.71 -1.19
N MET A 172 -8.96 -6.18 -0.15
CA MET A 172 -8.31 -6.77 1.03
C MET A 172 -7.48 -7.98 0.63
N PHE A 173 -8.01 -8.86 -0.22
CA PHE A 173 -7.28 -9.99 -0.76
C PHE A 173 -6.02 -9.55 -1.52
N ILE A 174 -6.13 -8.57 -2.42
CA ILE A 174 -4.98 -8.02 -3.16
C ILE A 174 -3.93 -7.46 -2.21
N CYS A 175 -4.32 -6.62 -1.24
CA CYS A 175 -3.42 -6.07 -0.23
C CYS A 175 -2.71 -7.18 0.56
N SER A 176 -3.44 -8.26 0.81
CA SER A 176 -2.93 -9.47 1.44
C SER A 176 -1.75 -10.09 0.65
N LEU A 177 -1.82 -10.10 -0.68
CA LEU A 177 -0.81 -10.72 -1.54
C LEU A 177 0.56 -10.02 -1.43
N ILE A 178 0.60 -8.71 -1.17
CA ILE A 178 1.83 -7.90 -1.18
C ILE A 178 2.93 -8.47 -0.26
N ARG A 179 2.59 -8.88 0.98
CA ARG A 179 3.58 -9.42 1.92
C ARG A 179 4.04 -10.84 1.60
N GLN A 180 3.19 -11.67 1.00
CA GLN A 180 3.48 -13.10 0.76
C GLN A 180 2.92 -13.58 -0.59
N PRO A 181 3.38 -13.01 -1.72
CA PRO A 181 2.71 -13.16 -3.02
C PRO A 181 2.67 -14.61 -3.48
N THR A 182 3.80 -15.32 -3.39
CA THR A 182 3.89 -16.72 -3.85
C THR A 182 3.10 -17.69 -2.96
N LYS A 183 3.12 -17.48 -1.63
CA LYS A 183 2.40 -18.34 -0.69
C LYS A 183 0.90 -18.18 -0.86
N ARG A 184 0.44 -16.94 -1.00
CA ARG A 184 -1.00 -16.63 -1.09
C ARG A 184 -1.57 -16.87 -2.48
N GLN A 185 -0.82 -16.66 -3.55
CA GLN A 185 -1.22 -17.08 -4.90
C GLN A 185 -1.45 -18.60 -4.97
N ARG A 186 -0.52 -19.41 -4.44
CA ARG A 186 -0.68 -20.88 -4.41
C ARG A 186 -1.95 -21.32 -3.68
N PHE A 187 -2.36 -20.56 -2.67
CA PHE A 187 -3.61 -20.81 -1.96
C PHE A 187 -4.83 -20.38 -2.81
N ALA A 188 -4.77 -19.20 -3.43
CA ALA A 188 -5.84 -18.63 -4.26
C ALA A 188 -6.14 -19.47 -5.52
N MET A 189 -5.10 -20.04 -6.14
CA MET A 189 -5.22 -20.80 -7.39
C MET A 189 -5.71 -22.26 -7.20
N LYS A 190 -5.99 -22.70 -5.96
CA LYS A 190 -6.58 -24.02 -5.74
C LYS A 190 -8.04 -24.06 -6.22
N PRO A 191 -8.50 -25.15 -6.87
CA PRO A 191 -9.90 -25.29 -7.27
C PRO A 191 -10.83 -25.12 -6.06
N GLY A 192 -11.83 -24.26 -6.18
CA GLY A 192 -12.75 -23.91 -5.09
C GLY A 192 -12.30 -22.74 -4.21
N ASN A 193 -11.00 -22.40 -4.16
CA ASN A 193 -10.47 -21.34 -3.28
C ASN A 193 -10.42 -19.95 -3.92
N ALA A 194 -10.52 -19.85 -5.25
CA ALA A 194 -10.58 -18.56 -5.95
C ALA A 194 -11.81 -17.73 -5.53
N HIS A 195 -12.90 -18.41 -5.15
CA HIS A 195 -14.11 -17.81 -4.58
C HIS A 195 -14.27 -18.10 -3.07
N ARG A 196 -13.59 -19.14 -2.55
CA ARG A 196 -13.47 -19.45 -1.12
C ARG A 196 -12.05 -19.20 -0.63
N PHE A 197 -11.64 -17.93 -0.56
CA PHE A 197 -10.77 -17.64 0.58
C PHE A 197 -11.59 -18.04 1.80
N ASP A 198 -11.13 -18.98 2.62
CA ASP A 198 -11.80 -19.26 3.90
C ASP A 198 -11.86 -17.93 4.67
N TYR A 199 -13.03 -17.31 4.57
CA TYR A 199 -13.35 -15.90 4.85
C TYR A 199 -13.23 -15.57 6.33
N GLU A 200 -12.93 -16.55 7.19
CA GLU A 200 -13.01 -16.37 8.62
C GLU A 200 -11.61 -16.20 9.21
N MET A 201 -10.70 -17.18 9.09
CA MET A 201 -9.47 -17.16 9.90
C MET A 201 -8.33 -16.25 9.42
N SER A 202 -8.15 -16.09 8.10
CA SER A 202 -7.14 -15.16 7.55
C SER A 202 -7.68 -13.75 7.40
N PHE A 203 -8.97 -13.63 7.08
CA PHE A 203 -9.67 -12.36 6.96
C PHE A 203 -9.86 -11.71 8.33
N LEU A 204 -10.35 -12.42 9.38
CA LEU A 204 -10.48 -11.85 10.72
C LEU A 204 -9.15 -11.35 11.26
N LYS A 205 -8.05 -12.11 11.12
CA LYS A 205 -6.72 -11.63 11.51
C LYS A 205 -6.25 -10.42 10.71
N TYR A 206 -6.58 -10.35 9.42
CA TYR A 206 -6.26 -9.19 8.58
C TYR A 206 -7.13 -7.98 8.91
N PHE A 207 -8.38 -8.23 9.25
CA PHE A 207 -9.39 -7.25 9.59
C PHE A 207 -9.11 -6.67 10.98
N ASP A 208 -8.73 -7.51 11.94
CA ASP A 208 -8.23 -7.11 13.25
C ASP A 208 -6.95 -6.30 13.09
N PHE A 209 -6.00 -6.75 12.24
CA PHE A 209 -4.81 -5.97 11.93
C PHE A 209 -5.18 -4.62 11.29
N PHE A 210 -6.10 -4.59 10.34
CA PHE A 210 -6.54 -3.38 9.68
C PHE A 210 -7.24 -2.43 10.65
N ARG A 211 -8.13 -2.94 11.51
CA ARG A 211 -8.78 -2.19 12.59
C ARG A 211 -7.78 -1.64 13.59
N ILE A 212 -6.83 -2.45 14.03
CA ILE A 212 -5.76 -2.02 14.93
C ILE A 212 -4.92 -0.93 14.24
N SER A 213 -4.59 -1.08 12.96
CA SER A 213 -3.88 -0.06 12.18
C SER A 213 -4.71 1.21 12.01
N LEU A 214 -6.02 1.13 11.79
CA LEU A 214 -6.92 2.28 11.69
C LEU A 214 -7.09 3.01 13.01
N ILE A 215 -7.29 2.26 14.10
CA ILE A 215 -7.36 2.80 15.47
C ILE A 215 -6.04 3.47 15.81
N ARG A 216 -4.92 2.80 15.51
CA ARG A 216 -3.57 3.33 15.76
C ARG A 216 -3.31 4.59 14.94
N PHE A 217 -3.61 4.58 13.65
CA PHE A 217 -3.51 5.76 12.78
C PHE A 217 -4.36 6.91 13.31
N SER A 218 -5.59 6.62 13.77
CA SER A 218 -6.48 7.62 14.36
C SER A 218 -5.88 8.20 15.65
N ILE A 219 -5.36 7.36 16.55
CA ILE A 219 -4.68 7.79 17.77
C ILE A 219 -3.44 8.64 17.44
N ASP A 220 -2.60 8.18 16.51
CA ASP A 220 -1.38 8.88 16.10
C ASP A 220 -1.73 10.22 15.43
N SER A 221 -2.85 10.32 14.70
CA SER A 221 -3.34 11.56 14.09
C SER A 221 -3.88 12.55 15.13
N LEU A 222 -4.45 12.05 16.23
CA LEU A 222 -4.91 12.88 17.34
C LEU A 222 -3.75 13.39 18.19
N ILE A 223 -2.72 12.57 18.40
CA ILE A 223 -1.53 12.91 19.18
C ILE A 223 -0.58 13.81 18.37
N ASN A 224 -0.46 13.56 17.06
CA ASN A 224 0.45 14.27 16.16
C ASN A 224 -0.28 14.84 14.93
N PRO A 225 -1.22 15.78 15.11
CA PRO A 225 -2.06 16.29 14.02
C PRO A 225 -1.28 17.00 12.91
N HIS A 226 -0.07 17.50 13.19
CA HIS A 226 0.79 18.14 12.19
C HIS A 226 1.64 17.13 11.39
N LEU A 227 1.82 15.90 11.90
CA LEU A 227 2.59 14.84 11.24
C LEU A 227 1.72 13.94 10.37
N ILE A 228 0.40 14.04 10.48
CA ILE A 228 -0.54 13.30 9.65
C ILE A 228 -1.42 14.31 8.97
N LYS A 229 -1.26 14.49 7.66
CA LYS A 229 -2.20 15.28 6.85
C LYS A 229 -3.50 14.51 6.70
N LEU A 230 -4.19 14.36 7.82
CA LEU A 230 -5.49 13.72 7.93
C LEU A 230 -6.45 14.40 6.96
N ASP A 231 -6.29 15.70 6.70
CA ASP A 231 -7.05 16.47 5.73
C ASP A 231 -6.82 16.03 4.28
N GLN A 232 -5.61 15.61 3.90
CA GLN A 232 -5.33 15.06 2.57
C GLN A 232 -5.97 13.67 2.42
N LEU A 233 -5.78 12.80 3.41
CA LEU A 233 -6.44 11.50 3.43
C LEU A 233 -7.98 11.69 3.46
N LEU A 234 -8.51 12.55 4.30
CA LEU A 234 -9.94 12.83 4.43
C LEU A 234 -10.51 13.57 3.21
N SER A 235 -9.73 14.41 2.52
CA SER A 235 -10.13 15.01 1.24
C SER A 235 -10.24 13.94 0.15
N PHE A 236 -9.30 12.99 0.13
CA PHE A 236 -9.33 11.82 -0.73
C PHE A 236 -10.51 10.86 -0.38
N LEU A 237 -10.87 10.75 0.90
CA LEU A 237 -11.98 9.94 1.38
C LEU A 237 -13.37 10.63 1.27
N LYS A 238 -13.41 11.97 1.18
CA LYS A 238 -14.65 12.78 1.20
C LYS A 238 -15.56 12.54 -0.01
N ASP A 239 -14.97 12.31 -1.18
CA ASP A 239 -15.69 12.20 -2.47
C ASP A 239 -16.21 10.79 -2.80
N ARG A 240 -16.13 9.84 -1.86
CA ARG A 240 -16.36 8.42 -2.18
C ARG A 240 -17.35 7.81 -1.18
N LYS A 241 -18.65 8.00 -1.49
CA LYS A 241 -19.82 7.45 -0.77
C LYS A 241 -19.66 5.97 -0.37
N GLU A 242 -19.01 5.19 -1.23
CA GLU A 242 -18.71 3.77 -1.06
C GLU A 242 -17.81 3.46 0.16
N LEU A 243 -16.91 4.36 0.58
CA LEU A 243 -16.09 4.18 1.77
C LEU A 243 -16.90 4.32 3.06
N LYS A 244 -17.89 5.23 3.08
CA LYS A 244 -18.83 5.37 4.19
C LYS A 244 -19.68 4.10 4.31
N GLU A 245 -20.14 3.58 3.18
CA GLU A 245 -20.88 2.31 3.10
C GLU A 245 -20.01 1.10 3.46
N SER A 246 -18.72 1.12 3.11
CA SER A 246 -17.75 0.07 3.46
C SER A 246 -17.45 0.08 4.95
N ALA A 247 -17.19 1.25 5.55
CA ALA A 247 -17.04 1.39 6.98
C ALA A 247 -18.31 0.97 7.75
N ALA A 248 -19.50 1.28 7.21
CA ALA A 248 -20.79 0.87 7.79
C ALA A 248 -21.09 -0.63 7.61
N LYS A 249 -20.66 -1.26 6.51
CA LYS A 249 -20.73 -2.72 6.34
C LYS A 249 -19.77 -3.42 7.31
N ILE A 250 -18.57 -2.87 7.47
CA ILE A 250 -17.55 -3.33 8.42
C ILE A 250 -18.04 -3.25 9.87
N SER A 251 -18.76 -2.19 10.24
CA SER A 251 -19.34 -2.04 11.58
C SER A 251 -20.54 -2.96 11.83
N LYS A 252 -21.32 -3.32 10.81
CA LYS A 252 -22.47 -4.24 10.92
C LYS A 252 -22.10 -5.72 11.04
N ILE A 253 -20.86 -6.09 10.70
CA ILE A 253 -20.37 -7.48 10.81
C ILE A 253 -20.13 -7.89 12.28
N GLU A 254 -20.19 -6.97 13.25
CA GLU A 254 -19.96 -7.27 14.66
C GLU A 254 -21.22 -7.29 15.52
N HIS A 255 -21.74 -8.51 15.77
CA HIS A 255 -22.21 -8.88 17.10
C HIS A 255 -21.09 -9.64 17.83
N ILE A 256 -19.95 -8.98 18.07
CA ILE A 256 -18.94 -9.50 19.00
C ILE A 256 -18.49 -8.31 19.86
N SER A 257 -18.78 -8.43 21.14
CA SER A 257 -18.49 -7.46 22.19
C SER A 257 -17.02 -7.05 22.23
N ILE A 258 -16.71 -5.80 21.90
CA ILE A 258 -15.44 -5.17 22.28
C ILE A 258 -15.76 -3.83 22.94
N GLU A 259 -15.38 -3.75 24.22
CA GLU A 259 -15.68 -2.70 25.18
C GLU A 259 -15.29 -1.29 24.69
N THR A 260 -16.33 -0.44 24.63
CA THR A 260 -16.46 0.96 25.09
C THR A 260 -15.47 2.03 24.62
N ARG A 261 -14.21 1.74 24.24
CA ARG A 261 -13.27 2.75 23.71
C ARG A 261 -13.18 2.78 22.19
N ALA A 262 -13.25 1.63 21.52
CA ALA A 262 -13.30 1.59 20.05
C ALA A 262 -14.60 2.18 19.50
N MET A 263 -15.73 1.97 20.20
CA MET A 263 -17.04 2.55 19.86
C MET A 263 -17.03 4.09 19.90
N ILE A 264 -16.46 4.73 20.92
CA ILE A 264 -16.39 6.20 21.00
C ILE A 264 -15.58 6.80 19.84
N HIS A 265 -14.56 6.08 19.35
CA HIS A 265 -13.71 6.54 18.25
C HIS A 265 -14.27 6.20 16.88
N LEU A 266 -14.96 5.07 16.72
CA LEU A 266 -15.78 4.76 15.56
C LEU A 266 -16.96 5.73 15.46
N ASP A 267 -17.58 6.12 16.57
CA ASP A 267 -18.63 7.14 16.62
C ASP A 267 -18.09 8.52 16.27
N LYS A 268 -16.86 8.86 16.68
CA LYS A 268 -16.19 10.10 16.23
C LYS A 268 -15.86 10.06 14.74
N LEU A 269 -15.28 8.97 14.25
CA LEU A 269 -15.01 8.78 12.82
C LEU A 269 -16.31 8.83 12.02
N HIS A 270 -17.36 8.18 12.51
CA HIS A 270 -18.71 8.17 11.94
C HIS A 270 -19.36 9.55 11.99
N SER A 271 -19.19 10.33 13.06
CA SER A 271 -19.68 11.72 13.18
C SER A 271 -18.91 12.69 12.26
N MET A 272 -17.61 12.47 12.07
CA MET A 272 -16.81 13.22 11.10
C MET A 272 -17.21 12.86 9.67
N ILE A 273 -17.40 11.57 9.40
CA ILE A 273 -17.88 11.06 8.10
C ILE A 273 -19.30 11.57 7.79
N SER A 274 -20.17 11.69 8.81
CA SER A 274 -21.55 12.18 8.68
C SER A 274 -21.62 13.70 8.51
N SER A 275 -20.87 14.48 9.30
CA SER A 275 -20.79 15.94 9.14
C SER A 275 -20.15 16.38 7.82
N MET A 276 -19.32 15.52 7.22
CA MET A 276 -18.81 15.70 5.86
C MET A 276 -19.83 15.34 4.77
N ALA A 277 -20.88 14.55 5.06
CA ALA A 277 -21.98 14.26 4.13
C ALA A 277 -22.99 15.41 4.06
N ASP A 278 -23.24 16.08 5.19
CA ASP A 278 -24.20 17.19 5.28
C ASP A 278 -23.67 18.52 4.69
N ASN A 279 -22.35 18.65 4.52
CA ASN A 279 -21.72 19.84 3.93
C ASN A 279 -21.48 19.73 2.41
N SER A 280 -21.81 18.59 1.78
CA SER A 280 -21.75 18.39 0.32
C SER A 280 -23.13 18.51 -0.35
N SER A 281 -24.17 18.86 0.41
CA SER A 281 -25.56 19.00 -0.02
C SER A 281 -26.09 20.45 0.10
N LYS A 282 -25.18 21.42 0.24
CA LYS A 282 -25.40 22.87 0.11
C LYS A 282 -24.47 23.41 -0.96
#